data_AF-A0A822A5Z8-F1
#
_entry.id   AF-A0A822A5Z8-F1
#
_cell.length_a   1.000
_cell.length_b   1.000
_cell.length_c   1.000
_cell.angle_alpha   90.00
_cell.angle_beta   90.00
_cell.angle_gamma   90.00
#
_symmetry.space_group_name_H-M   'P 1'
#
loop_
_entity.id
_entity.type
_entity.pdbx_description
1 polymer ?
#
loop_
_entity_poly.entity_id
_entity_poly.type
_entity_poly.pdbx_seq_one_letter_code
_entity_poly.pdbx_strand_id
1 'polypeptide(L)'
;MESFETVTIPSRDKQYIIERLEEHEHMTHEEAVDSVDELAHYYTAIKHGKNGSPSKMVDKAWHAHILNTQMYMDFTKAEIGRFVHHVPYWSGHQSNGTEDDIYEYLVSQLGAEHVNATVWVRDGAICENSSHSLGRCQNAFLPMRNPTDKKRNVFHLISRYDPFNYWMMCLDPFRLDAYEEAIRQHRQQKAIWLDIGTGAHMPLTRLLIKYETAEHVYAVEANREAYRFAKNLRECLSDEEKRKISLYGCYSNNIDWHAQDPRPNAIIHEIIGCIPLDEGCIKVMHDTIKNPNGEVYSCIPYKIGTLCMPVSRPKRSRISSFCSFLLSSSMKIIKDVGIQGMFNPHKDAFLCETPQFIEEFILQDYVRKPLESHRVFKTKFIVEKRTGK
;
A
#
# COMPACT_ATOMS: atom_id res chain seq x y z
N MET A 1 -33.43 5.75 33.12
CA MET A 1 -32.46 5.51 32.04
C MET A 1 -31.21 5.00 32.69
N GLU A 2 -30.73 3.81 32.30
CA GLU A 2 -29.39 3.38 32.70
C GLU A 2 -28.39 4.40 32.16
N SER A 3 -27.40 4.79 32.97
CA SER A 3 -26.35 5.71 32.54
C SER A 3 -25.56 5.04 31.42
N PHE A 4 -25.56 5.66 30.23
CA PHE A 4 -24.78 5.20 29.10
C PHE A 4 -23.29 5.37 29.42
N GLU A 5 -22.58 4.25 29.60
CA GLU A 5 -21.17 4.25 29.99
C GLU A 5 -20.29 4.53 28.77
N THR A 6 -19.69 5.72 28.72
CA THR A 6 -18.77 6.12 27.65
C THR A 6 -17.39 5.50 27.84
N VAL A 7 -16.78 5.10 26.73
CA VAL A 7 -15.38 4.66 26.70
C VAL A 7 -14.47 5.85 27.00
N THR A 8 -13.50 5.66 27.89
CA THR A 8 -12.49 6.69 28.20
C THR A 8 -11.13 6.27 27.68
N ILE A 9 -10.56 7.03 26.75
CA ILE A 9 -9.17 6.84 26.31
C ILE A 9 -8.23 7.34 27.43
N PRO A 10 -7.28 6.52 27.93
CA PRO A 10 -6.34 6.93 28.96
C PRO A 10 -5.57 8.20 28.57
N SER A 11 -5.28 9.09 29.52
CA SER A 11 -4.64 10.38 29.23
C SER A 11 -3.29 10.24 28.50
N ARG A 12 -2.53 9.20 28.82
CA ARG A 12 -1.26 8.89 28.12
C ARG A 12 -1.48 8.56 26.65
N ASP A 13 -2.55 7.82 26.35
CA ASP A 13 -2.89 7.40 25.00
C ASP A 13 -3.43 8.60 24.22
N LYS A 14 -4.28 9.43 24.84
CA LYS A 14 -4.74 10.70 24.27
C LYS A 14 -3.57 11.60 23.87
N GLN A 15 -2.61 11.81 24.78
CA GLN A 15 -1.43 12.63 24.50
C GLN A 15 -0.64 12.10 23.29
N TYR A 16 -0.38 10.79 23.25
CA TYR A 16 0.32 10.17 22.12
C TYR A 16 -0.42 10.36 20.78
N ILE A 17 -1.75 10.22 20.79
CA ILE A 17 -2.56 10.38 19.57
C ILE A 17 -2.55 11.85 19.12
N ILE A 18 -2.71 12.81 20.03
CA ILE A 18 -2.69 14.25 19.74
C ILE A 18 -1.36 14.65 19.12
N GLU A 19 -0.23 14.37 19.78
CA GLU A 19 1.12 14.71 19.29
C GLU A 19 1.34 14.14 17.88
N ARG A 20 0.86 12.91 17.62
CA ARG A 20 0.97 12.26 16.33
C ARG A 20 0.11 12.93 15.24
N LEU A 21 -1.11 13.35 15.57
CA LEU A 21 -1.98 14.05 14.63
C LEU A 21 -1.41 15.43 14.26
N GLU A 22 -0.85 16.15 15.21
CA GLU A 22 -0.19 17.44 14.97
C GLU A 22 1.04 17.26 14.05
N GLU A 23 1.92 16.30 14.37
CA GLU A 23 3.17 16.11 13.64
C GLU A 23 2.98 15.54 12.22
N HIS A 24 2.08 14.58 12.05
CA HIS A 24 1.99 13.78 10.81
C HIS A 24 0.75 14.04 9.97
N GLU A 25 -0.34 14.53 10.56
CA GLU A 25 -1.56 14.90 9.83
C GLU A 25 -1.72 16.41 9.67
N HIS A 26 -0.79 17.19 10.26
CA HIS A 26 -0.78 18.65 10.26
C HIS A 26 -2.07 19.27 10.80
N MET A 27 -2.71 18.59 11.75
CA MET A 27 -3.86 19.13 12.47
C MET A 27 -3.42 20.22 13.43
N THR A 28 -4.26 21.23 13.62
CA THR A 28 -4.12 22.12 14.77
C THR A 28 -4.37 21.35 16.07
N HIS A 29 -3.86 21.88 17.19
CA HIS A 29 -4.07 21.27 18.50
C HIS A 29 -5.55 21.04 18.82
N GLU A 30 -6.39 22.03 18.50
CA GLU A 30 -7.84 21.97 18.71
C GLU A 30 -8.49 20.85 17.88
N GLU A 31 -8.20 20.78 16.57
CA GLU A 31 -8.71 19.71 15.70
C GLU A 31 -8.23 18.32 16.15
N ALA A 32 -6.99 18.21 16.64
CA ALA A 32 -6.45 16.96 17.15
C ALA A 32 -7.16 16.51 18.44
N VAL A 33 -7.38 17.44 19.39
CA VAL A 33 -8.14 17.17 20.62
C VAL A 33 -9.57 16.74 20.29
N ASP A 34 -10.27 17.50 19.45
CA ASP A 34 -11.64 17.19 19.01
C ASP A 34 -11.72 15.81 18.34
N SER A 35 -10.76 15.47 17.49
CA SER A 35 -10.71 14.16 16.82
C SER A 35 -10.51 13.01 17.81
N VAL A 36 -9.73 13.21 18.88
CA VAL A 36 -9.50 12.21 19.92
C VAL A 36 -10.71 12.03 20.83
N ASP A 37 -11.43 13.10 21.14
CA ASP A 37 -12.65 13.02 21.94
C ASP A 37 -13.77 12.31 21.15
N GLU A 38 -13.92 12.61 19.86
CA GLU A 38 -14.87 11.88 19.01
C GLU A 38 -14.44 10.43 18.70
N LEU A 39 -13.14 10.12 18.74
CA LEU A 39 -12.67 8.74 18.72
C LEU A 39 -13.16 7.95 19.94
N ALA A 40 -13.23 8.57 21.12
CA ALA A 40 -13.79 7.92 22.31
C ALA A 40 -15.29 7.64 22.15
N HIS A 41 -16.05 8.56 21.54
CA HIS A 41 -17.44 8.33 21.17
C HIS A 41 -17.58 7.17 20.17
N TYR A 42 -16.76 7.15 19.12
CA TYR A 42 -16.73 6.05 18.16
C TYR A 42 -16.47 4.69 18.81
N TYR A 43 -15.49 4.60 19.72
CA TYR A 43 -15.25 3.37 20.48
C TYR A 43 -16.42 2.99 21.39
N THR A 44 -17.13 3.98 21.93
CA THR A 44 -18.36 3.73 22.70
C THR A 44 -19.41 3.06 21.81
N ALA A 45 -19.62 3.53 20.58
CA ALA A 45 -20.51 2.86 19.63
C ALA A 45 -20.10 1.41 19.34
N ILE A 46 -18.80 1.16 19.14
CA ILE A 46 -18.27 -0.21 18.92
C ILE A 46 -18.46 -1.10 20.15
N LYS A 47 -18.23 -0.59 21.36
CA LYS A 47 -18.44 -1.30 22.63
C LYS A 47 -19.89 -1.78 22.76
N HIS A 48 -20.84 -0.96 22.31
CA HIS A 48 -22.27 -1.29 22.27
C HIS A 48 -22.72 -2.04 21.01
N GLY A 49 -21.76 -2.63 20.26
CA GLY A 49 -22.05 -3.53 19.15
C GLY A 49 -22.53 -2.84 17.88
N LYS A 50 -22.36 -1.52 17.77
CA LYS A 50 -22.62 -0.81 16.51
C LYS A 50 -21.46 -1.03 15.55
N ASN A 51 -21.84 -1.24 14.30
CA ASN A 51 -20.92 -1.36 13.18
C ASN A 51 -21.17 -0.18 12.26
N GLY A 52 -20.11 0.47 11.83
CA GLY A 52 -20.18 1.59 10.90
C GLY A 52 -18.81 2.22 10.72
N SER A 53 -18.71 3.04 9.69
CA SER A 53 -17.45 3.70 9.35
C SER A 53 -17.25 4.94 10.22
N PRO A 54 -16.03 5.21 10.71
CA PRO A 54 -15.73 6.49 11.36
C PRO A 54 -15.77 7.63 10.33
N SER A 55 -15.89 8.87 10.80
CA SER A 55 -15.60 10.04 9.96
C SER A 55 -14.12 10.08 9.57
N LYS A 56 -13.77 10.92 8.59
CA LYS A 56 -12.37 11.08 8.15
C LYS A 56 -11.43 11.52 9.28
N MET A 57 -11.88 12.42 10.16
CA MET A 57 -11.07 12.91 11.28
C MET A 57 -10.92 11.83 12.37
N VAL A 58 -12.02 11.13 12.69
CA VAL A 58 -12.00 10.00 13.64
C VAL A 58 -11.13 8.85 13.12
N ASP A 59 -11.16 8.56 11.81
CA ASP A 59 -10.33 7.53 11.18
C ASP A 59 -8.83 7.85 11.29
N LYS A 60 -8.44 9.12 11.11
CA LYS A 60 -7.05 9.56 11.33
C LYS A 60 -6.62 9.38 12.79
N ALA A 61 -7.47 9.76 13.75
CA ALA A 61 -7.19 9.54 15.17
C ALA A 61 -7.07 8.05 15.50
N TRP A 62 -7.93 7.21 14.92
CA TRP A 62 -7.86 5.76 15.08
C TRP A 62 -6.57 5.19 14.46
N HIS A 63 -6.18 5.63 13.27
CA HIS A 63 -4.90 5.28 12.65
C HIS A 63 -3.71 5.66 13.53
N ALA A 64 -3.72 6.85 14.12
CA ALA A 64 -2.68 7.26 15.06
C ALA A 64 -2.62 6.33 16.28
N HIS A 65 -3.77 5.96 16.84
CA HIS A 65 -3.85 5.07 18.00
C HIS A 65 -3.33 3.64 17.70
N ILE A 66 -3.75 3.02 16.58
CA ILE A 66 -3.41 1.63 16.25
C ILE A 66 -1.90 1.42 15.95
N LEU A 67 -1.20 2.49 15.53
CA LEU A 67 0.24 2.41 15.23
C LEU A 67 1.09 2.09 16.47
N ASN A 68 0.64 2.47 17.66
CA ASN A 68 1.20 1.94 18.90
C ASN A 68 0.46 0.66 19.29
N THR A 69 0.78 -0.43 18.58
CA THR A 69 0.04 -1.70 18.65
C THR A 69 -0.11 -2.27 20.05
N GLN A 70 0.89 -2.10 20.92
CA GLN A 70 0.82 -2.55 22.32
C GLN A 70 -0.19 -1.71 23.13
N MET A 71 -0.08 -0.37 23.07
CA MET A 71 -1.01 0.56 23.73
C MET A 71 -2.45 0.30 23.28
N TYR A 72 -2.65 0.21 21.96
CA TYR A 72 -3.97 -0.03 21.37
C TYR A 72 -4.57 -1.39 21.77
N MET A 73 -3.75 -2.45 21.80
CA MET A 73 -4.19 -3.77 22.24
C MET A 73 -4.60 -3.77 23.72
N ASP A 74 -3.82 -3.11 24.57
CA ASP A 74 -4.11 -3.00 26.00
C ASP A 74 -5.42 -2.21 26.23
N PHE A 75 -5.58 -1.08 25.55
CA PHE A 75 -6.81 -0.27 25.56
C PHE A 75 -8.05 -1.05 25.11
N THR A 76 -8.02 -1.64 23.91
CA THR A 76 -9.19 -2.34 23.36
C THR A 76 -9.59 -3.55 24.19
N LYS A 77 -8.63 -4.25 24.79
CA LYS A 77 -8.91 -5.34 25.73
C LYS A 77 -9.57 -4.85 27.02
N ALA A 78 -9.12 -3.71 27.57
CA ALA A 78 -9.65 -3.16 28.82
C ALA A 78 -11.05 -2.56 28.64
N GLU A 79 -11.22 -1.71 27.63
CA GLU A 79 -12.44 -0.90 27.47
C GLU A 79 -13.55 -1.59 26.65
N ILE A 80 -13.16 -2.44 25.69
CA ILE A 80 -14.07 -3.05 24.71
C ILE A 80 -14.18 -4.57 24.92
N GLY A 81 -13.23 -5.18 25.64
CA GLY A 81 -13.19 -6.62 25.91
C GLY A 81 -12.70 -7.47 24.73
N ARG A 82 -12.34 -6.85 23.60
CA ARG A 82 -11.81 -7.53 22.40
C ARG A 82 -10.95 -6.57 21.58
N PHE A 83 -10.02 -7.13 20.81
CA PHE A 83 -9.29 -6.34 19.82
C PHE A 83 -10.26 -5.84 18.74
N VAL A 84 -10.19 -4.55 18.43
CA VAL A 84 -11.00 -3.95 17.37
C VAL A 84 -10.15 -3.88 16.11
N HIS A 85 -10.53 -4.66 15.11
CA HIS A 85 -9.81 -4.68 13.85
C HIS A 85 -10.17 -3.43 13.04
N HIS A 86 -9.16 -2.64 12.69
CA HIS A 86 -9.29 -1.64 11.66
C HIS A 86 -9.22 -2.32 10.30
N VAL A 87 -10.24 -2.09 9.48
CA VAL A 87 -10.20 -2.43 8.06
C VAL A 87 -10.21 -1.08 7.35
N PRO A 88 -9.11 -0.70 6.67
CA PRO A 88 -9.05 0.57 5.96
C PRO A 88 -10.28 0.72 5.08
N TYR A 89 -11.00 1.83 5.24
CA TYR A 89 -12.19 2.10 4.45
C TYR A 89 -11.78 2.28 2.99
N TRP A 90 -11.91 1.20 2.21
CA TRP A 90 -11.80 1.23 0.76
C TRP A 90 -13.17 1.51 0.19
N SER A 91 -13.32 2.64 -0.52
CA SER A 91 -14.53 3.03 -1.24
C SER A 91 -15.00 1.91 -2.20
N GLY A 92 -15.84 1.01 -1.69
CA GLY A 92 -16.24 -0.22 -2.39
C GLY A 92 -16.71 -1.36 -1.49
N HIS A 93 -16.34 -1.41 -0.22
CA HIS A 93 -16.98 -2.31 0.75
C HIS A 93 -18.15 -1.61 1.43
N GLN A 94 -19.36 -2.15 1.23
CA GLN A 94 -20.48 -1.83 2.09
C GLN A 94 -20.22 -2.50 3.43
N SER A 95 -19.73 -1.75 4.42
CA SER A 95 -19.96 -2.14 5.81
C SER A 95 -21.47 -2.16 6.05
N ASN A 96 -21.96 -3.04 6.92
CA ASN A 96 -23.38 -3.11 7.31
C ASN A 96 -23.86 -1.88 8.12
N GLY A 97 -23.16 -0.75 7.99
CA GLY A 97 -23.44 0.53 8.61
C GLY A 97 -22.59 1.63 7.96
N THR A 98 -23.17 2.81 7.87
CA THR A 98 -22.60 4.04 7.34
C THR A 98 -22.02 4.90 8.47
N GLU A 99 -21.29 5.96 8.12
CA GLU A 99 -20.91 7.03 9.05
C GLU A 99 -22.15 7.67 9.69
N ASP A 100 -23.21 7.85 8.89
CA ASP A 100 -24.48 8.43 9.32
C ASP A 100 -25.14 7.55 10.41
N ASP A 101 -25.08 6.22 10.28
CA ASP A 101 -25.62 5.28 11.29
C ASP A 101 -24.90 5.39 12.65
N ILE A 102 -23.59 5.65 12.64
CA ILE A 102 -22.80 5.84 13.87
C ILE A 102 -23.13 7.19 14.49
N TYR A 103 -23.14 8.25 13.69
CA TYR A 103 -23.46 9.59 14.17
C TYR A 103 -24.87 9.67 14.76
N GLU A 104 -25.88 9.16 14.06
CA GLU A 104 -27.26 9.10 14.55
C GLU A 104 -27.37 8.29 15.85
N TYR A 105 -26.65 7.17 15.94
CA TYR A 105 -26.58 6.41 17.17
C TYR A 105 -25.98 7.23 18.32
N LEU A 106 -24.84 7.88 18.10
CA LEU A 106 -24.16 8.69 19.11
C LEU A 106 -25.06 9.83 19.59
N VAL A 107 -25.68 10.58 18.67
CA VAL A 107 -26.64 11.64 19.01
C VAL A 107 -27.83 11.10 19.81
N SER A 108 -28.34 9.90 19.48
CA SER A 108 -29.45 9.30 20.21
C SER A 108 -29.11 8.89 21.65
N GLN A 109 -27.84 8.54 21.91
CA GLN A 109 -27.39 8.06 23.22
C GLN A 109 -26.81 9.17 24.10
N LEU A 110 -26.07 10.10 23.49
CA LEU A 110 -25.31 11.13 24.18
C LEU A 110 -25.99 12.50 24.15
N GLY A 111 -26.87 12.77 23.18
CA GLY A 111 -27.38 14.11 22.89
C GLY A 111 -26.53 14.83 21.83
N ALA A 112 -27.15 15.68 21.02
CA ALA A 112 -26.48 16.36 19.91
C ALA A 112 -25.43 17.38 20.40
N GLU A 113 -25.64 17.95 21.58
CA GLU A 113 -24.73 18.87 22.26
C GLU A 113 -23.44 18.19 22.76
N HIS A 114 -23.40 16.86 22.76
CA HIS A 114 -22.27 16.05 23.21
C HIS A 114 -21.52 15.36 22.06
N VAL A 115 -21.89 15.62 20.81
CA VAL A 115 -21.23 15.09 19.61
C VAL A 115 -20.78 16.26 18.75
N ASN A 116 -19.48 16.36 18.48
CA ASN A 116 -18.92 17.44 17.69
C ASN A 116 -19.25 17.26 16.20
N ALA A 117 -20.34 17.89 15.75
CA ALA A 117 -20.81 17.78 14.38
C ALA A 117 -19.74 18.15 13.34
N THR A 118 -18.80 19.08 13.62
CA THR A 118 -17.78 19.46 12.62
C THR A 118 -16.79 18.33 12.33
N VAL A 119 -16.52 17.48 13.32
CA VAL A 119 -15.67 16.28 13.17
C VAL A 119 -16.38 15.19 12.35
N TRP A 120 -17.71 15.17 12.37
CA TRP A 120 -18.57 14.22 11.65
C TRP A 120 -19.15 14.77 10.33
N VAL A 121 -18.81 16.02 9.95
CA VAL A 121 -19.28 16.62 8.69
C VAL A 121 -18.44 16.12 7.51
N ARG A 122 -19.12 15.75 6.42
CA ARG A 122 -18.48 15.41 5.15
C ARG A 122 -17.80 16.63 4.53
N ASP A 123 -16.57 16.45 4.03
CA ASP A 123 -15.90 17.39 3.11
C ASP A 123 -16.90 17.85 2.02
N GLY A 124 -17.40 19.08 2.12
CA GLY A 124 -18.32 19.69 1.14
C GLY A 124 -19.64 20.25 1.66
N ALA A 125 -19.97 20.13 2.95
CA ALA A 125 -21.20 20.69 3.53
C ALA A 125 -20.93 21.86 4.49
N ILE A 126 -20.19 22.88 4.05
CA ILE A 126 -20.26 24.20 4.69
C ILE A 126 -21.36 24.98 3.96
N CYS A 127 -22.58 24.93 4.49
CA CYS A 127 -23.58 25.96 4.17
C CYS A 127 -23.20 27.22 4.95
N GLU A 128 -22.50 28.14 4.31
CA GLU A 128 -22.55 29.54 4.71
C GLU A 128 -24.00 30.01 4.55
N ASN A 129 -24.70 30.23 5.67
CA ASN A 129 -25.39 31.48 5.94
C ASN A 129 -26.11 31.44 7.30
N SER A 130 -25.65 32.32 8.18
CA SER A 130 -26.30 32.75 9.39
C SER A 130 -27.62 33.49 9.13
N SER A 131 -28.50 33.42 10.13
CA SER A 131 -29.58 34.36 10.49
C SER A 131 -30.97 34.23 9.82
N HIS A 132 -31.95 33.91 10.67
CA HIS A 132 -33.37 34.29 10.62
C HIS A 132 -34.06 34.41 9.25
N SER A 133 -34.85 33.41 8.88
CA SER A 133 -36.32 33.53 8.67
C SER A 133 -36.88 32.31 7.93
N LEU A 134 -38.08 31.91 8.35
CA LEU A 134 -38.94 30.93 7.69
C LEU A 134 -39.15 31.29 6.21
N GLY A 135 -38.86 30.37 5.28
CA GLY A 135 -39.25 30.55 3.89
C GLY A 135 -38.78 29.42 2.97
N ARG A 136 -39.74 28.68 2.41
CA ARG A 136 -39.54 27.75 1.28
C ARG A 136 -38.78 28.43 0.14
N CYS A 137 -37.83 27.73 -0.47
CA CYS A 137 -37.54 27.91 -1.89
C CYS A 137 -37.32 26.56 -2.57
N GLN A 138 -38.21 26.28 -3.51
CA GLN A 138 -38.20 25.16 -4.44
C GLN A 138 -37.22 25.43 -5.59
N ASN A 139 -36.66 24.33 -6.12
CA ASN A 139 -36.21 24.13 -7.50
C ASN A 139 -35.24 25.16 -8.13
N ALA A 140 -33.97 24.77 -8.19
CA ALA A 140 -33.14 25.01 -9.36
C ALA A 140 -32.52 23.68 -9.81
N PHE A 141 -33.15 23.07 -10.83
CA PHE A 141 -32.58 21.99 -11.61
C PHE A 141 -31.37 22.52 -12.39
N LEU A 142 -30.18 21.96 -12.14
CA LEU A 142 -29.09 21.88 -13.10
C LEU A 142 -28.48 20.46 -13.04
N PRO A 143 -27.95 19.95 -14.16
CA PRO A 143 -28.18 18.58 -14.59
C PRO A 143 -27.35 17.54 -13.84
N MET A 144 -27.99 16.38 -13.63
CA MET A 144 -27.34 15.13 -13.23
C MET A 144 -26.12 14.86 -14.13
N ARG A 145 -24.93 14.86 -13.54
CA ARG A 145 -23.82 14.07 -14.08
C ARG A 145 -24.11 12.61 -13.77
N ASN A 146 -24.30 11.82 -14.81
CA ASN A 146 -24.60 10.40 -14.72
C ASN A 146 -23.39 9.63 -14.13
N PRO A 147 -23.59 8.60 -13.30
CA PRO A 147 -22.56 7.95 -12.50
C PRO A 147 -22.17 6.55 -13.04
N THR A 148 -20.93 6.40 -13.52
CA THR A 148 -20.26 5.10 -13.79
C THR A 148 -18.76 5.42 -13.82
N ASP A 149 -17.90 5.00 -12.89
CA ASP A 149 -17.57 3.61 -12.59
C ASP A 149 -17.19 3.42 -11.12
N LYS A 150 -18.00 2.61 -10.43
CA LYS A 150 -17.73 2.08 -9.08
C LYS A 150 -17.18 0.66 -9.19
N LYS A 151 -15.86 0.52 -9.22
CA LYS A 151 -15.15 -0.70 -8.78
C LYS A 151 -13.76 -0.29 -8.28
N ARG A 152 -13.53 -0.27 -6.96
CA ARG A 152 -12.18 -0.03 -6.42
C ARG A 152 -11.78 -1.12 -5.42
N ASN A 153 -10.98 -2.04 -5.96
CA ASN A 153 -10.13 -3.04 -5.32
C ASN A 153 -8.89 -2.37 -4.69
N VAL A 154 -8.08 -3.07 -3.88
CA VAL A 154 -6.59 -3.06 -3.66
C VAL A 154 -5.74 -1.74 -3.86
N PHE A 155 -6.32 -0.56 -4.10
CA PHE A 155 -5.71 0.49 -4.93
C PHE A 155 -4.94 1.63 -4.22
N HIS A 156 -4.52 1.48 -2.95
CA HIS A 156 -3.82 2.58 -2.25
C HIS A 156 -2.35 2.32 -1.84
N LEU A 157 -1.77 1.15 -2.14
CA LEU A 157 -0.32 0.97 -1.96
C LEU A 157 0.47 1.81 -2.97
N ILE A 158 0.04 1.85 -4.23
CA ILE A 158 0.76 2.50 -5.33
C ILE A 158 0.80 4.04 -5.19
N SER A 159 -0.21 4.65 -4.54
CA SER A 159 -0.22 6.08 -4.27
C SER A 159 0.74 6.53 -3.16
N ARG A 160 1.34 5.59 -2.41
CA ARG A 160 2.32 5.91 -1.35
C ARG A 160 3.73 6.14 -1.89
N TYR A 161 4.00 5.72 -3.13
CA TYR A 161 5.31 5.91 -3.74
C TYR A 161 5.45 7.34 -4.26
N ASP A 162 6.06 8.18 -3.42
CA ASP A 162 6.58 9.49 -3.82
C ASP A 162 7.61 9.37 -4.95
N PRO A 163 7.75 10.37 -5.86
CA PRO A 163 8.79 10.40 -6.88
C PRO A 163 10.21 10.10 -6.37
N PHE A 164 10.52 10.46 -5.12
CA PHE A 164 11.78 10.12 -4.47
C PHE A 164 12.01 8.60 -4.38
N ASN A 165 10.99 7.80 -4.07
CA ASN A 165 11.13 6.34 -4.01
C ASN A 165 11.46 5.75 -5.38
N TYR A 166 10.82 6.21 -6.45
CA TYR A 166 11.16 5.79 -7.82
C TYR A 166 12.60 6.13 -8.19
N TRP A 167 13.04 7.32 -7.81
CA TRP A 167 14.43 7.74 -8.02
C TRP A 167 15.42 6.88 -7.24
N MET A 168 15.13 6.61 -5.96
CA MET A 168 15.94 5.74 -5.11
C MET A 168 16.06 4.32 -5.68
N MET A 169 14.96 3.75 -6.19
CA MET A 169 14.99 2.43 -6.85
C MET A 169 15.85 2.44 -8.13
N CYS A 170 15.88 3.54 -8.88
CA CYS A 170 16.74 3.68 -10.04
C CYS A 170 18.23 3.85 -9.68
N LEU A 171 18.53 4.16 -8.43
CA LEU A 171 19.89 4.28 -7.90
C LEU A 171 20.38 3.02 -7.19
N ASP A 172 19.60 1.93 -7.18
CA ASP A 172 20.03 0.64 -6.64
C ASP A 172 20.75 -0.17 -7.75
N PRO A 173 22.10 -0.17 -7.78
CA PRO A 173 22.84 -0.84 -8.84
C PRO A 173 22.67 -2.35 -8.79
N PHE A 174 22.62 -2.96 -7.60
CA PHE A 174 22.47 -4.42 -7.48
C PHE A 174 21.15 -4.90 -8.05
N ARG A 175 20.08 -4.13 -7.79
CA ARG A 175 18.77 -4.41 -8.35
C ARG A 175 18.78 -4.28 -9.88
N LEU A 176 19.30 -3.17 -10.42
CA LEU A 176 19.33 -2.96 -11.86
C LEU A 176 20.26 -3.94 -12.59
N ASP A 177 21.41 -4.29 -12.01
CA ASP A 177 22.36 -5.26 -12.55
C ASP A 177 21.73 -6.66 -12.62
N ALA A 178 20.95 -7.05 -11.61
CA ALA A 178 20.22 -8.32 -11.64
C ALA A 178 19.19 -8.39 -12.77
N TYR A 179 18.42 -7.31 -12.99
CA TYR A 179 17.49 -7.23 -14.13
C TYR A 179 18.24 -7.18 -15.46
N GLU A 180 19.32 -6.41 -15.55
CA GLU A 180 20.16 -6.30 -16.74
C GLU A 180 20.74 -7.66 -17.14
N GLU A 181 21.27 -8.43 -16.18
CA GLU A 181 21.78 -9.77 -16.43
C GLU A 181 20.67 -10.73 -16.90
N ALA A 182 19.52 -10.71 -16.25
CA ALA A 182 18.37 -11.51 -16.67
C ALA A 182 17.88 -11.16 -18.08
N ILE A 183 17.86 -9.88 -18.45
CA ILE A 183 17.52 -9.40 -19.80
C ILE A 183 18.57 -9.90 -20.82
N ARG A 184 19.86 -9.79 -20.49
CA ARG A 184 20.94 -10.22 -21.40
C ARG A 184 20.88 -11.71 -21.73
N GLN A 185 20.43 -12.55 -20.80
CA GLN A 185 20.24 -13.98 -21.03
C GLN A 185 19.13 -14.28 -22.06
N HIS A 186 18.21 -13.33 -22.32
CA HIS A 186 17.14 -13.46 -23.31
C HIS A 186 17.51 -12.96 -24.73
N ARG A 187 18.77 -12.56 -24.97
CA ARG A 187 19.20 -11.93 -26.23
C ARG A 187 19.00 -12.73 -27.52
N GLN A 188 18.79 -14.04 -27.43
CA GLN A 188 18.69 -14.90 -28.62
C GLN A 188 17.37 -14.76 -29.37
N GLN A 189 16.32 -14.24 -28.72
CA GLN A 189 15.00 -14.07 -29.34
C GLN A 189 14.41 -12.72 -28.93
N LYS A 190 14.19 -11.84 -29.91
CA LYS A 190 13.43 -10.61 -29.68
C LYS A 190 12.01 -10.99 -29.29
N ALA A 191 11.51 -10.36 -28.24
CA ALA A 191 10.19 -10.63 -27.71
C ALA A 191 9.33 -9.37 -27.71
N ILE A 192 8.03 -9.57 -27.53
CA ILE A 192 7.06 -8.52 -27.27
C ILE A 192 6.85 -8.50 -25.77
N TRP A 193 7.43 -7.49 -25.12
CA TRP A 193 7.48 -7.42 -23.66
C TRP A 193 6.28 -6.66 -23.10
N LEU A 194 5.81 -7.11 -21.94
CA LEU A 194 4.91 -6.37 -21.08
C LEU A 194 5.68 -5.96 -19.81
N ASP A 195 5.93 -4.66 -19.64
CA ASP A 195 6.58 -4.07 -18.46
C ASP A 195 5.51 -3.56 -17.48
N ILE A 196 5.25 -4.31 -16.42
CA ILE A 196 4.20 -4.02 -15.43
C ILE A 196 4.77 -3.20 -14.28
N GLY A 197 4.20 -2.01 -14.06
CA GLY A 197 4.73 -1.06 -13.07
C GLY A 197 6.01 -0.41 -13.57
N THR A 198 5.99 0.13 -14.80
CA THR A 198 7.19 0.65 -15.46
C THR A 198 7.86 1.81 -14.68
N GLY A 199 7.12 2.47 -13.80
CA GLY A 199 7.62 3.56 -12.96
C GLY A 199 7.93 4.84 -13.72
N ALA A 200 8.29 5.88 -12.98
CA ALA A 200 8.49 7.23 -13.52
C ALA A 200 9.61 7.33 -14.57
N HIS A 201 10.62 6.47 -14.45
CA HIS A 201 11.84 6.50 -15.27
C HIS A 201 11.96 5.35 -16.27
N MET A 202 10.97 4.45 -16.31
CA MET A 202 10.94 3.29 -17.20
C MET A 202 12.26 2.47 -17.21
N PRO A 203 12.90 2.19 -16.05
CA PRO A 203 14.24 1.63 -16.04
C PRO A 203 14.32 0.28 -16.76
N LEU A 204 13.32 -0.60 -16.57
CA LEU A 204 13.30 -1.93 -17.16
C LEU A 204 12.98 -1.89 -18.66
N THR A 205 11.96 -1.12 -19.07
CA THR A 205 11.71 -0.83 -20.49
C THR A 205 12.96 -0.30 -21.20
N ARG A 206 13.71 0.64 -20.60
CA ARG A 206 14.94 1.17 -21.20
C ARG A 206 16.05 0.13 -21.30
N LEU A 207 16.19 -0.77 -20.31
CA LEU A 207 17.12 -1.89 -20.40
C LEU A 207 16.76 -2.85 -21.55
N LEU A 208 15.47 -3.18 -21.70
CA LEU A 208 15.01 -4.04 -22.80
C LEU A 208 15.38 -3.47 -24.18
N ILE A 209 15.19 -2.16 -24.37
CA ILE A 209 15.54 -1.43 -25.59
C ILE A 209 17.06 -1.35 -25.78
N LYS A 210 17.81 -0.93 -24.74
CA LYS A 210 19.29 -0.84 -24.73
C LYS A 210 19.96 -2.14 -25.16
N TYR A 211 19.42 -3.27 -24.73
CA TYR A 211 19.98 -4.59 -25.02
C TYR A 211 19.41 -5.26 -26.28
N GLU A 212 18.54 -4.55 -27.01
CA GLU A 212 17.85 -5.00 -28.24
C GLU A 212 17.10 -6.33 -28.07
N THR A 213 16.61 -6.60 -26.86
CA THR A 213 15.85 -7.81 -26.53
C THR A 213 14.35 -7.68 -26.80
N ALA A 214 13.88 -6.45 -26.99
CA ALA A 214 12.51 -6.14 -27.33
C ALA A 214 12.38 -5.78 -28.81
N GLU A 215 11.42 -6.43 -29.48
CA GLU A 215 10.85 -5.91 -30.72
C GLU A 215 9.85 -4.79 -30.41
N HIS A 216 9.05 -4.98 -29.36
CA HIS A 216 8.14 -3.97 -28.81
C HIS A 216 7.98 -4.13 -27.30
N VAL A 217 7.66 -3.04 -26.60
CA VAL A 217 7.39 -3.01 -25.15
C VAL A 217 6.06 -2.31 -24.89
N TYR A 218 5.14 -3.04 -24.26
CA TYR A 218 3.94 -2.51 -23.63
C TYR A 218 4.28 -2.13 -22.19
N ALA A 219 4.56 -0.86 -21.94
CA ALA A 219 4.87 -0.34 -20.61
C ALA A 219 3.59 0.15 -19.91
N VAL A 220 3.35 -0.31 -18.69
CA VAL A 220 2.11 -0.03 -17.95
C VAL A 220 2.44 0.59 -16.61
N GLU A 221 1.80 1.73 -16.30
CA GLU A 221 1.95 2.41 -15.02
C GLU A 221 0.58 2.89 -14.50
N ALA A 222 0.21 2.43 -13.31
CA ALA A 222 -1.07 2.76 -12.70
C ALA A 222 -1.02 4.03 -11.84
N ASN A 223 0.16 4.37 -11.28
CA ASN A 223 0.38 5.63 -10.59
C ASN A 223 0.35 6.79 -11.61
N ARG A 224 -0.62 7.68 -11.45
CA ARG A 224 -0.85 8.79 -12.39
C ARG A 224 0.35 9.73 -12.52
N GLU A 225 1.08 9.98 -11.44
CA GLU A 225 2.23 10.87 -11.46
C GLU A 225 3.43 10.21 -12.13
N ALA A 226 3.74 8.97 -11.74
CA ALA A 226 4.79 8.19 -12.39
C ALA A 226 4.52 8.03 -13.90
N TYR A 227 3.27 7.73 -14.29
CA TYR A 227 2.88 7.66 -15.71
C TYR A 227 3.11 8.99 -16.45
N ARG A 228 2.80 10.13 -15.83
CA ARG A 228 3.07 11.45 -16.45
C ARG A 228 4.56 11.66 -16.68
N PHE A 229 5.40 11.30 -15.71
CA PHE A 229 6.86 11.36 -15.85
C PHE A 229 7.35 10.41 -16.95
N ALA A 230 6.91 9.15 -16.95
CA ALA A 230 7.25 8.17 -17.97
C ALA A 230 6.85 8.63 -19.37
N LYS A 231 5.67 9.23 -19.51
CA LYS A 231 5.18 9.80 -20.77
C LYS A 231 6.09 10.93 -21.27
N ASN A 232 6.42 11.89 -20.41
CA ASN A 232 7.34 12.98 -20.76
C ASN A 232 8.72 12.45 -21.15
N LEU A 233 9.24 11.47 -20.40
CA LEU A 233 10.52 10.83 -20.70
C LEU A 233 10.49 10.12 -22.06
N ARG A 234 9.41 9.40 -22.38
CA ARG A 234 9.21 8.78 -23.70
C ARG A 234 9.25 9.82 -24.82
N GLU A 235 8.64 10.99 -24.64
CA GLU A 235 8.68 12.07 -25.63
C GLU A 235 10.10 12.64 -25.87
N CYS A 236 11.04 12.43 -24.95
CA CYS A 236 12.44 12.80 -25.12
C CYS A 236 13.30 11.72 -25.78
N LEU A 237 12.79 10.51 -26.02
CA LEU A 237 13.52 9.43 -26.70
C LEU A 237 13.62 9.66 -28.21
N SER A 238 14.50 8.90 -28.88
CA SER A 238 14.57 8.91 -30.35
C SER A 238 13.29 8.33 -30.98
N ASP A 239 12.98 8.70 -32.23
CA ASP A 239 11.79 8.20 -32.93
C ASP A 239 11.81 6.68 -33.15
N GLU A 240 13.01 6.08 -33.21
CA GLU A 240 13.14 4.63 -33.24
C GLU A 240 12.71 3.99 -31.92
N GLU A 241 13.24 4.46 -30.79
CA GLU A 241 12.92 3.94 -29.46
C GLU A 241 11.45 4.19 -29.09
N LYS A 242 10.93 5.39 -29.40
CA LYS A 242 9.51 5.74 -29.18
C LYS A 242 8.55 4.77 -29.87
N ARG A 243 8.88 4.33 -31.09
CA ARG A 243 8.04 3.40 -31.86
C ARG A 243 8.01 1.99 -31.25
N LYS A 244 9.07 1.60 -30.53
CA LYS A 244 9.15 0.33 -29.80
C LYS A 244 8.40 0.35 -28.46
N ILE A 245 7.84 1.48 -28.02
CA ILE A 245 7.23 1.62 -26.70
C ILE A 245 5.79 2.14 -26.81
N SER A 246 4.84 1.31 -26.37
CA SER A 246 3.47 1.72 -26.08
C SER A 246 3.31 1.90 -24.57
N LEU A 247 2.92 3.10 -24.12
CA LEU A 247 2.80 3.43 -22.70
C LEU A 247 1.33 3.59 -22.28
N TYR A 248 0.91 2.89 -21.23
CA TYR A 248 -0.47 2.88 -20.73
C TYR A 248 -0.54 3.38 -19.29
N GLY A 249 -1.41 4.35 -19.04
CA GLY A 249 -1.66 4.95 -17.73
C GLY A 249 -2.80 4.27 -16.99
N CYS A 250 -2.67 2.97 -16.69
CA CYS A 250 -3.70 2.17 -16.04
C CYS A 250 -3.10 0.92 -15.36
N TYR A 251 -3.96 0.09 -14.79
CA TYR A 251 -3.56 -1.25 -14.32
C TYR A 251 -3.48 -2.24 -15.48
N SER A 252 -2.58 -3.21 -15.40
CA SER A 252 -2.39 -4.23 -16.46
C SER A 252 -3.65 -5.06 -16.71
N ASN A 253 -4.49 -5.27 -15.70
CA ASN A 253 -5.76 -5.99 -15.83
C ASN A 253 -6.90 -5.17 -16.47
N ASN A 254 -6.67 -3.88 -16.74
CA ASN A 254 -7.60 -3.02 -17.47
C ASN A 254 -7.32 -3.00 -18.98
N ILE A 255 -6.31 -3.73 -19.45
CA ILE A 255 -5.94 -3.80 -20.87
C ILE A 255 -6.36 -5.17 -21.39
N ASP A 256 -7.04 -5.18 -22.53
CA ASP A 256 -7.30 -6.40 -23.28
C ASP A 256 -6.05 -6.77 -24.09
N TRP A 257 -5.28 -7.72 -23.56
CA TRP A 257 -4.08 -8.26 -24.19
C TRP A 257 -4.38 -9.23 -25.35
N HIS A 258 -5.64 -9.63 -25.56
CA HIS A 258 -6.05 -10.33 -26.79
C HIS A 258 -6.18 -9.38 -27.98
N ALA A 259 -6.54 -8.13 -27.73
CA ALA A 259 -6.74 -7.12 -28.76
C ALA A 259 -5.44 -6.44 -29.20
N GLN A 260 -4.31 -6.66 -28.50
CA GLN A 260 -3.02 -6.08 -28.88
C GLN A 260 -2.37 -6.89 -30.01
N ASP A 261 -1.88 -6.18 -31.02
CA ASP A 261 -1.11 -6.73 -32.15
C ASP A 261 0.18 -5.90 -32.33
N PRO A 262 1.38 -6.48 -32.13
CA PRO A 262 1.62 -7.88 -31.75
C PRO A 262 1.32 -8.15 -30.27
N ARG A 263 0.98 -9.39 -29.94
CA ARG A 263 0.65 -9.80 -28.58
C ARG A 263 1.91 -9.89 -27.68
N PRO A 264 1.87 -9.43 -26.42
CA PRO A 264 2.95 -9.69 -25.48
C PRO A 264 3.16 -11.19 -25.25
N ASN A 265 4.41 -11.63 -25.33
CA ASN A 265 4.85 -13.01 -25.14
C ASN A 265 5.99 -13.15 -24.10
N ALA A 266 6.40 -12.04 -23.50
CA ALA A 266 7.30 -11.99 -22.35
C ALA A 266 6.82 -10.93 -21.35
N ILE A 267 7.05 -11.16 -20.06
CA ILE A 267 6.70 -10.22 -18.99
C ILE A 267 7.96 -9.81 -18.23
N ILE A 268 8.07 -8.52 -17.92
CA ILE A 268 9.02 -8.01 -16.94
C ILE A 268 8.25 -7.14 -15.94
N HIS A 269 8.64 -7.16 -14.68
CA HIS A 269 7.98 -6.30 -13.70
C HIS A 269 8.88 -6.00 -12.51
N GLU A 270 8.62 -4.88 -11.84
CA GLU A 270 9.12 -4.60 -10.51
C GLU A 270 7.98 -4.01 -9.67
N ILE A 271 7.18 -4.92 -9.13
CA ILE A 271 6.01 -4.65 -8.29
C ILE A 271 6.08 -5.50 -7.02
N ILE A 272 7.31 -5.81 -6.60
CA ILE A 272 7.61 -6.69 -5.46
C ILE A 272 8.18 -5.82 -4.35
N GLY A 273 7.43 -5.59 -3.29
CA GLY A 273 8.01 -5.00 -2.09
C GLY A 273 8.46 -6.04 -1.08
N CYS A 274 8.32 -5.71 0.20
CA CYS A 274 8.94 -6.49 1.28
C CYS A 274 8.46 -7.94 1.34
N ILE A 275 7.18 -8.16 1.06
CA ILE A 275 6.55 -9.48 0.99
C ILE A 275 5.76 -9.55 -0.32
N PRO A 276 6.09 -10.45 -1.26
CA PRO A 276 5.41 -10.60 -2.55
C PRO A 276 3.89 -10.73 -2.47
N LEU A 277 3.35 -11.43 -1.46
CA LEU A 277 1.90 -11.53 -1.28
C LEU A 277 1.23 -10.22 -0.86
N ASP A 278 1.93 -9.39 -0.10
CA ASP A 278 1.34 -8.21 0.54
C ASP A 278 1.06 -7.10 -0.48
N GLU A 279 1.87 -7.01 -1.53
CA GLU A 279 1.74 -5.94 -2.53
C GLU A 279 0.88 -6.33 -3.74
N GLY A 280 0.20 -7.47 -3.68
CA GLY A 280 -0.67 -7.92 -4.74
C GLY A 280 0.05 -8.35 -6.02
N CYS A 281 1.39 -8.44 -6.01
CA CYS A 281 2.20 -8.91 -7.15
C CYS A 281 1.66 -10.22 -7.73
N ILE A 282 1.39 -11.21 -6.86
CA ILE A 282 0.90 -12.53 -7.29
C ILE A 282 -0.45 -12.43 -7.98
N LYS A 283 -1.36 -11.58 -7.47
CA LYS A 283 -2.66 -11.35 -8.09
C LYS A 283 -2.53 -10.66 -9.45
N VAL A 284 -1.71 -9.61 -9.53
CA VAL A 284 -1.46 -8.87 -10.77
C VAL A 284 -0.86 -9.80 -11.82
N MET A 285 0.13 -10.61 -11.46
CA MET A 285 0.77 -11.57 -12.36
C MET A 285 -0.21 -12.63 -12.82
N HIS A 286 -1.00 -13.20 -11.91
CA HIS A 286 -2.02 -14.18 -12.26
C HIS A 286 -3.06 -13.63 -13.25
N ASP A 287 -3.61 -12.44 -12.97
CA ASP A 287 -4.61 -11.81 -13.84
C ASP A 287 -4.00 -11.45 -15.20
N THR A 288 -2.75 -10.97 -15.20
CA THR A 288 -2.02 -10.60 -16.41
C THR A 288 -1.61 -11.80 -17.25
N ILE A 289 -1.32 -12.96 -16.65
CA ILE A 289 -0.95 -14.20 -17.35
C ILE A 289 -2.18 -14.95 -17.88
N LYS A 290 -3.33 -14.88 -17.21
CA LYS A 290 -4.58 -15.49 -17.72
C LYS A 290 -5.17 -14.78 -18.92
N ASN A 291 -4.95 -13.47 -19.01
CA ASN A 291 -5.52 -12.62 -20.06
C ASN A 291 -4.78 -12.70 -21.41
N PRO A 292 -3.64 -13.40 -21.51
CA PRO A 292 -3.18 -13.93 -22.77
C PRO A 292 -3.37 -15.45 -22.89
N ASN A 293 -4.35 -15.89 -23.70
CA ASN A 293 -4.31 -17.26 -24.29
C ASN A 293 -3.11 -17.46 -25.26
N GLY A 294 -2.02 -16.72 -25.10
CA GLY A 294 -0.77 -16.88 -25.84
C GLY A 294 0.29 -17.44 -24.89
N GLU A 295 1.23 -18.22 -25.42
CA GLU A 295 2.33 -18.76 -24.64
C GLU A 295 3.28 -17.62 -24.22
N VAL A 296 3.00 -16.97 -23.09
CA VAL A 296 4.01 -16.18 -22.39
C VAL A 296 5.13 -17.16 -22.01
N TYR A 297 6.24 -17.11 -22.72
CA TYR A 297 7.32 -18.08 -22.53
C TYR A 297 8.43 -17.55 -21.61
N SER A 298 8.43 -16.25 -21.29
CA SER A 298 9.40 -15.64 -20.38
C SER A 298 8.76 -14.69 -19.38
N CYS A 299 9.28 -14.71 -18.15
CA CYS A 299 8.92 -13.79 -17.08
C CYS A 299 10.19 -13.40 -16.30
N ILE A 300 10.40 -12.11 -16.08
CA ILE A 300 11.48 -11.57 -15.26
C ILE A 300 10.88 -10.73 -14.11
N PRO A 301 11.09 -11.12 -12.84
CA PRO A 301 11.77 -12.35 -12.40
C PRO A 301 10.96 -13.62 -12.73
N TYR A 302 11.66 -14.76 -12.86
CA TYR A 302 11.02 -16.04 -13.14
C TYR A 302 10.43 -16.69 -11.87
N LYS A 303 11.00 -16.35 -10.71
CA LYS A 303 10.69 -16.93 -9.41
C LYS A 303 10.86 -15.87 -8.33
N ILE A 304 9.96 -15.89 -7.35
CA ILE A 304 9.99 -15.01 -6.18
C ILE A 304 9.70 -15.87 -4.95
N GLY A 305 10.29 -15.54 -3.80
CA GLY A 305 9.90 -16.16 -2.54
C GLY A 305 10.28 -15.30 -1.34
N THR A 306 9.57 -15.50 -0.24
CA THR A 306 9.91 -14.89 1.04
C THR A 306 10.64 -15.90 1.89
N LEU A 307 11.78 -15.46 2.40
CA LEU A 307 12.58 -16.19 3.36
C LEU A 307 12.34 -15.62 4.76
N CYS A 308 12.19 -16.50 5.74
CA CYS A 308 12.08 -16.14 7.15
C CYS A 308 13.29 -16.70 7.92
N MET A 309 13.88 -15.86 8.76
CA MET A 309 15.01 -16.19 9.60
C MET A 309 14.69 -15.76 11.03
N PRO A 310 14.67 -16.67 12.02
CA PRO A 310 14.56 -16.30 13.41
C PRO A 310 15.82 -15.53 13.80
N VAL A 311 15.63 -14.39 14.47
CA VAL A 311 16.73 -13.56 14.96
C VAL A 311 16.61 -13.35 16.46
N SER A 312 17.75 -13.30 17.14
CA SER A 312 17.82 -12.83 18.51
C SER A 312 17.47 -11.35 18.53
N ARG A 313 16.95 -10.88 19.67
CA ARG A 313 16.66 -9.46 19.84
C ARG A 313 17.96 -8.69 19.62
N PRO A 314 18.05 -7.83 18.58
CA PRO A 314 19.30 -7.15 18.28
C PRO A 314 19.70 -6.33 19.49
N LYS A 315 20.96 -6.46 19.93
CA LYS A 315 21.54 -5.63 21.00
C LYS A 315 21.70 -4.21 20.44
N ARG A 316 20.61 -3.48 20.31
CA ARG A 316 20.64 -2.09 19.85
C ARG A 316 21.30 -1.26 20.94
N SER A 317 22.55 -0.84 20.72
CA SER A 317 23.08 0.29 21.46
C SER A 317 22.20 1.51 21.13
N ARG A 318 21.99 2.42 22.10
CA ARG A 318 21.19 3.64 21.88
C ARG A 318 21.68 4.45 20.67
N ILE A 319 22.98 4.38 20.37
CA ILE A 319 23.63 5.00 19.22
C ILE A 319 23.19 4.35 17.89
N SER A 320 23.01 3.02 17.85
CA SER A 320 22.54 2.32 16.64
C SER A 320 21.09 2.68 16.27
N SER A 321 20.22 2.91 17.26
CA SER A 321 18.85 3.36 17.00
C SER A 321 18.82 4.81 16.46
N PHE A 322 19.72 5.65 16.97
CA PHE A 322 19.91 7.03 16.51
C PHE A 322 20.57 7.11 15.12
N CYS A 323 21.55 6.25 14.83
CA CYS A 323 22.17 6.16 13.51
C CYS A 323 21.21 5.56 12.46
N SER A 324 20.38 4.57 12.78
CA SER A 324 19.37 4.08 11.84
C SER A 324 18.35 5.17 11.46
N PHE A 325 18.13 6.14 12.34
CA PHE A 325 17.31 7.33 12.11
C PHE A 325 18.04 8.42 11.31
N LEU A 326 19.36 8.54 11.41
CA LEU A 326 20.17 9.51 10.65
C LEU A 326 20.63 8.99 9.28
N LEU A 327 20.85 7.68 9.13
CA LEU A 327 21.39 7.04 7.93
C LEU A 327 20.34 6.84 6.84
N SER A 328 19.04 6.95 7.16
CA SER A 328 17.98 7.12 6.17
C SER A 328 18.16 8.36 5.29
N SER A 329 19.03 9.29 5.69
CA SER A 329 19.29 10.55 4.98
C SER A 329 20.58 10.55 4.16
N SER A 330 21.40 9.50 4.18
CA SER A 330 22.72 9.50 3.51
C SER A 330 22.75 8.62 2.25
N MET A 331 22.64 9.25 1.07
CA MET A 331 22.67 8.58 -0.24
C MET A 331 23.96 7.80 -0.53
N LYS A 332 25.07 8.14 0.11
CA LYS A 332 26.38 7.51 -0.16
C LYS A 332 26.41 6.05 0.28
N ILE A 333 25.72 5.72 1.38
CA ILE A 333 25.64 4.35 1.90
C ILE A 333 24.81 3.45 0.98
N ILE A 334 23.76 4.02 0.38
CA ILE A 334 22.87 3.28 -0.52
C ILE A 334 23.63 2.82 -1.77
N LYS A 335 24.60 3.61 -2.26
CA LYS A 335 25.45 3.24 -3.40
C LYS A 335 26.39 2.07 -3.10
N ASP A 336 26.99 2.05 -1.91
CA ASP A 336 28.03 1.06 -1.58
C ASP A 336 27.45 -0.26 -1.05
N VAL A 337 26.32 -0.18 -0.35
CA VAL A 337 25.74 -1.31 0.42
C VAL A 337 24.44 -1.84 -0.21
N GLY A 338 23.80 -1.05 -1.07
CA GLY A 338 22.44 -1.30 -1.57
C GLY A 338 21.38 -1.04 -0.50
N ILE A 339 20.13 -0.80 -0.92
CA ILE A 339 19.03 -0.51 0.02
C ILE A 339 18.78 -1.69 0.98
N GLN A 340 19.04 -2.92 0.52
CA GLN A 340 18.84 -4.14 1.32
C GLN A 340 19.79 -4.26 2.51
N GLY A 341 21.04 -3.79 2.39
CA GLY A 341 21.99 -3.88 3.51
C GLY A 341 21.68 -2.91 4.66
N MET A 342 20.79 -1.93 4.45
CA MET A 342 20.29 -1.05 5.52
C MET A 342 19.32 -1.76 6.46
N PHE A 343 18.56 -2.75 5.97
CA PHE A 343 17.51 -3.43 6.71
C PHE A 343 17.91 -4.82 7.21
N ASN A 344 19.03 -5.36 6.75
CA ASN A 344 19.49 -6.68 7.14
C ASN A 344 20.12 -6.67 8.54
N PRO A 345 19.66 -7.54 9.47
CA PRO A 345 20.33 -7.73 10.76
C PRO A 345 21.76 -8.21 10.54
N HIS A 346 22.67 -7.84 11.46
CA HIS A 346 24.01 -8.40 11.45
C HIS A 346 23.96 -9.93 11.66
N LYS A 347 24.87 -10.68 11.03
CA LYS A 347 24.84 -12.16 10.99
C LYS A 347 24.87 -12.81 12.37
N ASP A 348 25.39 -12.13 13.38
CA ASP A 348 25.40 -12.58 14.78
C ASP A 348 24.01 -12.57 15.43
N ALA A 349 23.04 -11.86 14.84
CA ALA A 349 21.67 -11.88 15.29
C ALA A 349 20.92 -13.14 14.85
N PHE A 350 21.38 -13.88 13.84
CA PHE A 350 20.66 -15.02 13.29
C PHE A 350 20.67 -16.22 14.26
N LEU A 351 19.49 -16.78 14.53
CA LEU A 351 19.31 -17.93 15.42
C LEU A 351 19.39 -19.29 14.70
N CYS A 352 19.46 -19.28 13.37
CA CYS A 352 19.82 -20.44 12.58
C CYS A 352 20.67 -20.03 11.37
N GLU A 353 21.32 -21.00 10.75
CA GLU A 353 22.28 -20.76 9.67
C GLU A 353 21.60 -20.57 8.31
N THR A 354 20.46 -21.22 8.11
CA THR A 354 19.76 -21.25 6.82
C THR A 354 18.36 -20.66 6.96
N PRO A 355 18.04 -19.57 6.24
CA PRO A 355 16.69 -19.04 6.22
C PRO A 355 15.74 -20.05 5.56
N GLN A 356 14.49 -20.04 5.96
CA GLN A 356 13.48 -20.97 5.46
C GLN A 356 12.48 -20.23 4.57
N PHE A 357 12.09 -20.83 3.45
CA PHE A 357 10.99 -20.29 2.66
C PHE A 357 9.69 -20.36 3.46
N ILE A 358 8.94 -19.27 3.46
CA ILE A 358 7.56 -19.24 3.94
C ILE A 358 6.59 -19.26 2.77
N GLU A 359 6.99 -18.66 1.65
CA GLU A 359 6.28 -18.70 0.38
C GLU A 359 7.27 -18.71 -0.78
N GLU A 360 6.89 -19.39 -1.85
CA GLU A 360 7.65 -19.50 -3.08
C GLU A 360 6.68 -19.57 -4.27
N PHE A 361 6.95 -18.73 -5.26
CA PHE A 361 6.14 -18.57 -6.47
C PHE A 361 7.03 -18.71 -7.69
N ILE A 362 6.70 -19.65 -8.58
CA ILE A 362 7.31 -19.77 -9.90
C ILE A 362 6.37 -19.10 -10.88
N LEU A 363 6.68 -17.86 -11.28
CA LEU A 363 5.76 -17.03 -12.06
C LEU A 363 5.47 -17.60 -13.45
N GLN A 364 6.45 -18.28 -14.04
CA GLN A 364 6.30 -18.94 -15.35
C GLN A 364 5.32 -20.14 -15.31
N ASP A 365 5.17 -20.81 -14.17
CA ASP A 365 4.27 -21.96 -14.03
C ASP A 365 2.79 -21.56 -14.04
N TYR A 366 2.46 -20.30 -13.72
CA TYR A 366 1.08 -19.79 -13.79
C TYR A 366 0.54 -19.76 -15.22
N VAL A 367 1.42 -19.72 -16.22
CA VAL A 367 1.05 -19.82 -17.64
C VAL A 367 0.49 -21.21 -17.95
N ARG A 368 0.91 -22.24 -17.18
CA ARG A 368 0.62 -23.66 -17.49
C ARG A 368 -0.28 -24.36 -16.47
N LYS A 369 -0.38 -23.86 -15.23
CA LYS A 369 -1.18 -24.48 -14.16
C LYS A 369 -1.91 -23.41 -13.31
N PRO A 370 -3.20 -23.63 -12.94
CA PRO A 370 -3.92 -22.75 -12.02
C PRO A 370 -3.23 -22.58 -10.66
N LEU A 371 -3.70 -21.62 -9.86
CA LEU A 371 -3.23 -21.26 -8.49
C LEU A 371 -3.12 -22.42 -7.48
N GLU A 372 -3.46 -23.65 -7.84
CA GLU A 372 -3.38 -24.81 -6.94
C GLU A 372 -1.94 -25.30 -6.71
N SER A 373 -0.94 -24.79 -7.45
CA SER A 373 0.47 -25.17 -7.30
C SER A 373 1.27 -24.39 -6.25
N HIS A 374 0.61 -23.55 -5.45
CA HIS A 374 1.30 -22.72 -4.45
C HIS A 374 1.84 -23.59 -3.32
N ARG A 375 3.14 -23.48 -3.07
CA ARG A 375 3.77 -24.15 -1.92
C ARG A 375 3.83 -23.17 -0.76
N VAL A 376 2.82 -23.25 0.11
CA VAL A 376 2.90 -22.65 1.44
C VAL A 376 3.60 -23.65 2.34
N PHE A 377 4.78 -23.31 2.83
CA PHE A 377 5.55 -24.19 3.68
C PHE A 377 5.14 -24.02 5.14
N LYS A 378 4.75 -25.12 5.80
CA LYS A 378 4.68 -25.13 7.27
C LYS A 378 6.11 -25.21 7.80
N THR A 379 6.68 -24.06 8.11
CA THR A 379 8.05 -23.99 8.63
C THR A 379 8.08 -24.19 10.14
N LYS A 380 8.91 -25.13 10.60
CA LYS A 380 9.25 -25.31 12.02
C LYS A 380 10.72 -24.93 12.19
N PHE A 381 10.97 -23.85 12.91
CA PHE A 381 12.33 -23.45 13.25
C PHE A 381 12.87 -24.31 14.39
N ILE A 382 13.99 -24.98 14.16
CA ILE A 382 14.76 -25.63 15.23
C ILE A 382 15.83 -24.62 15.65
N VAL A 383 15.62 -23.99 16.81
CA VAL A 383 16.61 -23.07 17.38
C VAL A 383 17.62 -23.89 18.16
N GLU A 384 18.78 -24.14 17.57
CA GLU A 384 19.89 -24.75 18.27
C GLU A 384 20.51 -23.71 19.22
N LYS A 385 20.44 -23.95 20.53
CA LYS A 385 21.17 -23.12 21.49
C LYS A 385 22.66 -23.29 21.19
N ARG A 386 23.31 -22.24 20.65
CA ARG A 386 24.77 -22.14 20.63
C ARG A 386 25.26 -22.12 22.08
N THR A 387 25.66 -23.27 22.60
CA THR A 387 26.42 -23.38 23.85
C THR A 387 27.81 -22.80 23.56
N GLY A 388 28.08 -21.62 24.13
CA GLY A 388 29.21 -20.77 23.74
C GLY A 388 30.60 -21.41 23.88
N LYS A 389 31.54 -20.87 23.11
CA LYS A 389 32.94 -20.73 23.48
C LYS A 389 33.21 -19.27 23.76
#